data_AF-A0A419H2F1-F1
#
_entry.id   AF-A0A419H2F1-F1
#
_cell.length_a   1.000
_cell.length_b   1.000
_cell.length_c   1.000
_cell.angle_alpha   90.00
_cell.angle_beta   90.00
_cell.angle_gamma   90.00
#
_symmetry.space_group_name_H-M   'P 1'
#
loop_
_entity.id
_entity.type
_entity.pdbx_description
1 polymer ?
#
loop_
_entity_poly.entity_id
_entity_poly.type
_entity_poly.pdbx_seq_one_letter_code
_entity_poly.pdbx_strand_id
1 'polypeptide(L)'
;MKNLNPVKALRYFTYSLFILFLTSCEVARESPQHPIVINNLLDKTKIFIDLALIIFAQDPKYWGDAFKNIYYAALSMGRIKDINTLAVTSEHFHKKVWQIAPKKVRKYFNESLRLVRIKFDYEIFEQETSSYFQDLEHLQQNATMPFSELIEEVRNQIDKKYSQCTCDHSKCCICKSVGAKTCLKGEAVDILEDIQRKITNLIEEKIPELTKSKRIE
;
A
#
# COMPACT_ATOMS: atom_id res chain seq x y z
N MET A 1 -44.44 -33.92 -9.34
CA MET A 1 -42.98 -33.73 -9.15
C MET A 1 -42.27 -34.78 -10.00
N LYS A 2 -41.49 -34.38 -11.01
CA LYS A 2 -40.79 -35.34 -11.89
C LYS A 2 -39.62 -35.94 -11.11
N ASN A 3 -39.61 -37.25 -10.91
CA ASN A 3 -38.49 -37.99 -10.33
C ASN A 3 -37.23 -37.71 -11.15
N LEU A 4 -36.29 -36.93 -10.59
CA LEU A 4 -34.96 -36.82 -11.17
C LEU A 4 -34.31 -38.20 -11.10
N ASN A 5 -33.91 -38.72 -12.27
CA ASN A 5 -33.14 -39.95 -12.34
C ASN A 5 -31.85 -39.75 -11.51
N PRO A 6 -31.63 -40.56 -10.45
CA PRO A 6 -30.54 -40.34 -9.49
C PRO A 6 -29.16 -40.40 -10.14
N VAL A 7 -29.01 -41.15 -11.24
CA VAL A 7 -27.76 -41.24 -12.01
C VAL A 7 -27.49 -39.93 -12.77
N LYS A 8 -28.53 -39.28 -13.31
CA LYS A 8 -28.39 -37.97 -13.95
C LYS A 8 -28.09 -36.88 -12.92
N ALA A 9 -28.77 -36.90 -11.77
CA ALA A 9 -28.52 -35.95 -10.69
C ALA A 9 -27.09 -36.07 -10.13
N LEU A 10 -26.59 -37.29 -9.94
CA LEU A 10 -25.22 -37.55 -9.52
C LEU A 10 -24.20 -37.05 -10.55
N ARG A 11 -24.44 -37.29 -11.85
CA ARG A 11 -23.60 -36.76 -12.94
C ARG A 11 -23.54 -35.22 -12.91
N TYR A 12 -24.69 -34.55 -12.82
CA TYR A 12 -24.71 -33.08 -12.74
C TYR A 12 -24.01 -32.55 -11.49
N PHE A 13 -24.20 -33.20 -10.33
CA PHE A 13 -23.49 -32.85 -9.11
C PHE A 13 -21.98 -33.01 -9.28
N THR A 14 -21.51 -34.12 -9.87
CA THR A 14 -20.08 -34.33 -10.13
C THR A 14 -19.51 -33.34 -11.15
N TYR A 15 -20.27 -32.97 -12.20
CA TYR A 15 -19.82 -31.96 -13.16
C TYR A 15 -19.74 -30.57 -12.52
N SER A 16 -20.74 -30.18 -11.72
CA SER A 16 -20.71 -28.91 -10.97
C SER A 16 -19.56 -28.88 -9.96
N LEU A 17 -19.29 -30.00 -9.28
CA LEU A 17 -18.17 -30.13 -8.36
C LEU A 17 -16.82 -30.04 -9.11
N PHE A 18 -16.70 -30.66 -10.29
CA PHE A 18 -15.50 -30.59 -11.12
C PHE A 18 -15.27 -29.18 -11.68
N ILE A 19 -16.33 -28.47 -12.07
CA ILE A 19 -16.27 -27.05 -12.47
C ILE A 19 -15.81 -26.17 -11.30
N LEU A 20 -16.23 -26.45 -10.06
CA LEU A 20 -15.75 -25.73 -8.87
C LEU A 20 -14.24 -25.93 -8.62
N PHE A 21 -13.68 -27.09 -8.96
CA PHE A 21 -12.23 -27.33 -8.85
C PHE A 21 -11.42 -26.67 -9.98
N LEU A 22 -11.95 -26.62 -11.21
CA LEU A 22 -11.26 -26.02 -12.36
C LEU A 22 -11.32 -24.48 -12.38
N THR A 23 -12.35 -23.87 -11.80
CA THR A 23 -12.55 -22.40 -11.82
C THR A 23 -11.72 -21.63 -10.80
N SER A 24 -11.05 -22.30 -9.86
CA SER A 24 -10.27 -21.62 -8.80
C SER A 24 -9.08 -20.80 -9.33
N CYS A 25 -8.48 -21.21 -10.46
CA CYS A 25 -7.33 -20.52 -11.05
C CYS A 25 -7.68 -19.57 -12.22
N GLU A 26 -8.75 -19.85 -12.96
CA GLU A 26 -9.12 -19.08 -14.15
C GLU A 26 -9.66 -17.69 -13.77
N VAL A 27 -10.36 -17.60 -12.63
CA VAL A 27 -10.85 -16.34 -12.07
C VAL A 27 -9.71 -15.41 -11.62
N ALA A 28 -8.52 -15.95 -11.29
CA ALA A 28 -7.35 -15.14 -10.97
C ALA A 28 -6.71 -14.47 -12.22
N ARG A 29 -6.94 -15.04 -13.42
CA ARG A 29 -6.50 -14.48 -14.70
C ARG A 29 -7.44 -13.42 -15.24
N GLU A 30 -8.75 -13.56 -15.00
CA GLU A 30 -9.78 -12.68 -15.58
C GLU A 30 -10.31 -11.60 -14.63
N SER A 31 -9.90 -11.58 -13.36
CA SER A 31 -10.26 -10.47 -12.48
C SER A 31 -9.59 -9.15 -12.94
N PRO A 32 -10.25 -7.98 -12.80
CA PRO A 32 -9.81 -6.74 -13.44
C PRO A 32 -8.40 -6.24 -13.04
N GLN A 33 -7.82 -6.74 -11.94
CA GLN A 33 -6.39 -6.61 -11.67
C GLN A 33 -5.82 -7.82 -10.91
N HIS A 34 -4.76 -8.38 -11.49
CA HIS A 34 -4.00 -9.50 -10.96
C HIS A 34 -3.31 -9.15 -9.61
N PRO A 35 -3.23 -10.05 -8.62
CA PRO A 35 -2.62 -9.78 -7.30
C PRO A 35 -1.18 -9.25 -7.33
N ILE A 36 -0.44 -9.47 -8.42
CA ILE A 36 0.88 -8.88 -8.69
C ILE A 36 0.89 -7.34 -8.60
N VAL A 37 -0.25 -6.68 -8.81
CA VAL A 37 -0.39 -5.22 -8.62
C VAL A 37 -0.05 -4.81 -7.18
N ILE A 38 -0.29 -5.69 -6.19
CA ILE A 38 0.11 -5.44 -4.79
C ILE A 38 1.62 -5.29 -4.69
N ASN A 39 2.39 -6.22 -5.27
CA ASN A 39 3.86 -6.19 -5.25
C ASN A 39 4.37 -4.90 -5.91
N ASN A 40 3.84 -4.54 -7.08
CA ASN A 40 4.21 -3.30 -7.77
C ASN A 40 3.91 -2.04 -6.95
N LEU A 41 2.80 -2.02 -6.20
CA LEU A 41 2.45 -0.91 -5.32
C LEU A 41 3.37 -0.84 -4.10
N LEU A 42 3.75 -1.99 -3.53
CA LEU A 42 4.70 -2.09 -2.43
C LEU A 42 6.10 -1.64 -2.85
N ASP A 43 6.59 -2.09 -4.01
CA ASP A 43 7.86 -1.63 -4.58
C ASP A 43 7.87 -0.11 -4.76
N LYS A 44 6.77 0.44 -5.28
CA LYS A 44 6.60 1.89 -5.43
C LYS A 44 6.60 2.61 -4.08
N THR A 45 5.91 2.07 -3.07
CA THR A 45 5.93 2.59 -1.70
C THR A 45 7.36 2.62 -1.15
N LYS A 46 8.11 1.53 -1.30
CA LYS A 46 9.50 1.42 -0.85
C LYS A 46 10.39 2.48 -1.50
N ILE A 47 10.31 2.63 -2.83
CA ILE A 47 11.05 3.66 -3.57
C ILE A 47 10.76 5.07 -3.01
N PHE A 48 9.49 5.39 -2.76
CA PHE A 48 9.13 6.69 -2.22
C PHE A 48 9.66 6.92 -0.80
N ILE A 49 9.61 5.92 0.07
CA ILE A 49 10.20 6.03 1.42
C ILE A 49 11.72 6.19 1.35
N ASP A 50 12.40 5.44 0.48
CA ASP A 50 13.85 5.54 0.29
C ASP A 50 14.25 6.92 -0.22
N LEU A 51 13.50 7.47 -1.19
CA LEU A 51 13.71 8.84 -1.66
C LEU A 51 13.47 9.87 -0.55
N ALA A 52 12.41 9.73 0.25
CA ALA A 52 12.14 10.64 1.35
C ALA A 52 13.30 10.66 2.37
N LEU A 53 13.84 9.49 2.71
CA LEU A 53 15.00 9.36 3.61
C LEU A 53 16.24 10.05 3.03
N ILE A 54 16.52 9.85 1.75
CA ILE A 54 17.65 10.50 1.06
C ILE A 54 17.50 12.02 1.07
N ILE A 55 16.28 12.53 0.79
CA ILE A 55 15.98 13.97 0.75
C ILE A 55 16.09 14.60 2.14
N PHE A 56 15.62 13.92 3.18
CA PHE A 56 15.76 14.42 4.56
C PHE A 56 17.22 14.52 5.03
N ALA A 57 18.13 13.74 4.43
CA ALA A 57 19.56 13.88 4.68
C ALA A 57 20.19 15.08 3.93
N GLN A 58 19.43 15.77 3.07
CA GLN A 58 19.86 16.98 2.37
C GLN A 58 19.43 18.25 3.13
N ASP A 59 19.79 19.40 2.55
CA ASP A 59 19.40 20.74 3.00
C ASP A 59 17.87 20.85 3.19
N PRO A 60 17.39 21.46 4.30
CA PRO A 60 15.98 21.66 4.60
C PRO A 60 15.14 22.26 3.48
N LYS A 61 15.73 23.03 2.57
CA LYS A 61 15.02 23.57 1.40
C LYS A 61 14.42 22.51 0.48
N TYR A 62 14.90 21.27 0.54
CA TYR A 62 14.37 20.15 -0.24
C TYR A 62 13.35 19.29 0.51
N TRP A 63 13.13 19.51 1.81
CA TRP A 63 12.29 18.64 2.62
C TRP A 63 10.82 18.61 2.20
N GLY A 64 10.35 19.62 1.45
CA GLY A 64 9.06 19.58 0.78
C GLY A 64 8.88 18.34 -0.12
N ASP A 65 9.93 17.98 -0.85
CA ASP A 65 9.94 16.77 -1.67
C ASP A 65 9.92 15.49 -0.82
N ALA A 66 10.49 15.50 0.38
CA ALA A 66 10.40 14.36 1.29
C ALA A 66 8.95 14.14 1.74
N PHE A 67 8.25 15.18 2.19
CA PHE A 67 6.83 15.09 2.57
C PHE A 67 5.95 14.60 1.42
N LYS A 68 6.19 15.09 0.21
CA LYS A 68 5.53 14.64 -1.00
C LYS A 68 5.71 13.14 -1.22
N ASN A 69 6.94 12.64 -1.12
CA ASN A 69 7.23 11.23 -1.29
C ASN A 69 6.57 10.37 -0.20
N ILE A 70 6.56 10.80 1.07
CA ILE A 70 5.85 10.11 2.16
C ILE A 70 4.35 10.02 1.86
N TYR A 71 3.75 11.10 1.37
CA TYR A 71 2.35 11.11 0.97
C TYR A 71 2.07 10.11 -0.16
N TYR A 72 2.91 10.07 -1.20
CA TYR A 72 2.74 9.12 -2.30
C TYR A 72 3.03 7.67 -1.90
N ALA A 73 3.92 7.44 -0.93
CA ALA A 73 4.14 6.13 -0.32
C ALA A 73 2.85 5.63 0.36
N ALA A 74 2.24 6.47 1.19
CA ALA A 74 0.98 6.18 1.85
C ALA A 74 -0.17 6.00 0.84
N LEU A 75 -0.24 6.85 -0.18
CA LEU A 75 -1.25 6.74 -1.23
C LEU A 75 -1.13 5.41 -2.00
N SER A 76 0.10 4.97 -2.27
CA SER A 76 0.35 3.69 -2.95
C SER A 76 -0.10 2.50 -2.11
N MET A 77 0.15 2.52 -0.79
CA MET A 77 -0.41 1.55 0.15
C MET A 77 -1.94 1.63 0.23
N GLY A 78 -2.52 2.83 0.28
CA GLY A 78 -3.97 3.04 0.35
C GLY A 78 -4.73 2.43 -0.84
N ARG A 79 -4.10 2.36 -2.01
CA ARG A 79 -4.67 1.68 -3.19
C ARG A 79 -4.80 0.17 -3.03
N ILE A 80 -3.95 -0.45 -2.22
CA ILE A 80 -3.96 -1.90 -2.00
C ILE A 80 -5.27 -2.35 -1.33
N LYS A 81 -5.90 -1.47 -0.54
CA LYS A 81 -7.19 -1.72 0.13
C LYS A 81 -8.29 -2.17 -0.84
N ASP A 82 -8.34 -1.55 -2.01
CA ASP A 82 -9.29 -1.92 -3.06
C ASP A 82 -8.65 -1.78 -4.43
N ILE A 83 -7.74 -2.71 -4.75
CA ILE A 83 -7.03 -2.71 -6.02
C ILE A 83 -7.99 -2.69 -7.21
N ASN A 84 -9.13 -3.38 -7.12
CA ASN A 84 -10.09 -3.56 -8.21
C ASN A 84 -10.73 -2.23 -8.63
N THR A 85 -10.86 -1.27 -7.72
CA THR A 85 -11.46 0.05 -8.00
C THR A 85 -10.43 1.18 -8.05
N LEU A 86 -9.26 1.00 -7.43
CA LEU A 86 -8.25 2.05 -7.24
C LEU A 86 -6.92 1.81 -7.98
N ALA A 87 -6.86 0.81 -8.87
CA ALA A 87 -5.67 0.61 -9.68
C ALA A 87 -5.50 1.65 -10.79
N VAL A 88 -6.59 2.16 -11.38
CA VAL A 88 -6.53 3.15 -12.46
C VAL A 88 -6.73 4.55 -11.90
N THR A 89 -5.85 5.48 -12.29
CA THR A 89 -5.97 6.89 -11.92
C THR A 89 -7.20 7.52 -12.57
N SER A 90 -7.98 8.26 -11.80
CA SER A 90 -9.13 9.02 -12.30
C SER A 90 -9.10 10.46 -11.79
N GLU A 91 -10.01 11.28 -12.30
CA GLU A 91 -10.36 12.52 -11.62
C GLU A 91 -10.77 12.21 -10.16
N HIS A 92 -10.32 13.03 -9.22
CA HIS A 92 -10.47 12.82 -7.77
C HIS A 92 -9.86 11.54 -7.19
N PHE A 93 -8.90 10.91 -7.88
CA PHE A 93 -8.25 9.67 -7.45
C PHE A 93 -7.84 9.65 -5.97
N HIS A 94 -7.10 10.68 -5.53
CA HIS A 94 -6.64 10.79 -4.15
C HIS A 94 -7.80 10.77 -3.14
N LYS A 95 -8.88 11.49 -3.45
CA LYS A 95 -10.07 11.53 -2.60
C LYS A 95 -10.71 10.14 -2.50
N LYS A 96 -10.82 9.41 -3.62
CA LYS A 96 -11.38 8.05 -3.65
C LYS A 96 -10.58 7.08 -2.79
N VAL A 97 -9.25 7.12 -2.89
CA VAL A 97 -8.36 6.27 -2.06
C VAL A 97 -8.64 6.50 -0.56
N TRP A 98 -8.72 7.75 -0.13
CA TRP A 98 -8.89 8.05 1.30
C TRP A 98 -10.33 7.92 1.81
N GLN A 99 -11.33 8.03 0.93
CA GLN A 99 -12.74 7.86 1.28
C GLN A 99 -13.08 6.46 1.79
N ILE A 100 -12.32 5.44 1.39
CA ILE A 100 -12.51 4.06 1.85
C ILE A 100 -11.57 3.68 3.00
N ALA A 101 -10.62 4.54 3.36
CA ALA A 101 -9.65 4.29 4.42
C ALA A 101 -10.29 4.39 5.81
N PRO A 102 -9.74 3.70 6.84
CA PRO A 102 -10.13 3.87 8.24
C PRO A 102 -10.11 5.34 8.67
N LYS A 103 -10.91 5.70 9.68
CA LYS A 103 -11.10 7.10 10.09
C LYS A 103 -9.78 7.80 10.43
N LYS A 104 -8.86 7.14 11.15
CA LYS A 104 -7.59 7.76 11.55
C LYS A 104 -6.62 7.92 10.37
N VAL A 105 -6.52 6.89 9.53
CA VAL A 105 -5.80 6.93 8.25
C VAL A 105 -6.31 8.10 7.38
N ARG A 106 -7.63 8.22 7.22
CA ARG A 106 -8.26 9.30 6.44
C ARG A 106 -7.95 10.67 7.02
N LYS A 107 -8.17 10.88 8.32
CA LYS A 107 -7.90 12.18 8.97
C LYS A 107 -6.45 12.60 8.75
N TYR A 108 -5.50 11.70 8.99
CA TYR A 108 -4.10 12.06 8.84
C TYR A 108 -3.70 12.26 7.37
N PHE A 109 -3.88 11.26 6.50
CA PHE A 109 -3.36 11.34 5.14
C PHE A 109 -4.16 12.26 4.22
N ASN A 110 -5.48 12.35 4.36
CA ASN A 110 -6.30 13.19 3.48
C ASN A 110 -6.48 14.62 3.97
N GLU A 111 -6.56 14.83 5.29
CA GLU A 111 -6.87 16.15 5.85
C GLU A 111 -5.61 16.89 6.31
N SER A 112 -4.56 16.18 6.71
CA SER A 112 -3.30 16.80 7.16
C SER A 112 -2.17 16.65 6.13
N LEU A 113 -1.64 15.44 5.91
CA LEU A 113 -0.45 15.25 5.07
C LEU A 113 -0.68 15.64 3.61
N ARG A 114 -1.92 15.52 3.11
CA ARG A 114 -2.29 16.04 1.78
C ARG A 114 -2.10 17.56 1.67
N LEU A 115 -2.42 18.32 2.71
CA LEU A 115 -2.26 19.78 2.69
C LEU A 115 -0.78 20.13 2.66
N VAL A 116 0.03 19.47 3.49
CA VAL A 116 1.50 19.58 3.45
C VAL A 116 2.02 19.27 2.04
N ARG A 117 1.55 18.18 1.42
CA ARG A 117 1.93 17.83 0.04
C ARG A 117 1.51 18.89 -0.98
N ILE A 118 0.28 19.40 -0.92
CA ILE A 118 -0.22 20.44 -1.83
C ILE A 118 0.59 21.72 -1.70
N LYS A 119 0.87 22.13 -0.45
CA LYS A 119 1.71 23.27 -0.11
C LYS A 119 3.06 23.20 -0.86
N PHE A 120 3.72 22.04 -0.80
CA PHE A 120 5.02 21.84 -1.47
C PHE A 120 4.97 21.58 -2.99
N ASP A 121 3.86 21.06 -3.52
CA ASP A 121 3.71 20.79 -4.95
C ASP A 121 3.40 22.05 -5.78
N TYR A 122 2.68 23.02 -5.21
CA TYR A 122 2.03 24.08 -5.98
C TYR A 122 2.32 25.51 -5.50
N GLU A 123 2.75 25.69 -4.26
CA GLU A 123 3.11 27.01 -3.77
C GLU A 123 4.58 27.30 -4.09
N ILE A 124 4.85 28.46 -4.70
CA ILE A 124 6.21 28.94 -4.88
C ILE A 124 6.70 29.39 -3.51
N PHE A 125 7.40 28.50 -2.81
CA PHE A 125 7.90 28.78 -1.46
C PHE A 125 9.12 29.70 -1.51
N GLU A 126 8.93 30.97 -1.15
CA GLU A 126 10.00 31.85 -0.70
C GLU A 126 10.39 31.47 0.74
N GLN A 127 11.16 30.39 0.87
CA GLN A 127 11.96 29.94 2.04
C GLN A 127 11.62 30.52 3.43
N GLU A 128 10.59 30.00 4.10
CA GLU A 128 10.51 30.06 5.57
C GLU A 128 10.82 28.67 6.16
N THR A 129 12.09 28.45 6.52
CA THR A 129 12.56 27.19 7.13
C THR A 129 11.78 26.80 8.39
N SER A 130 11.21 27.76 9.13
CA SER A 130 10.34 27.54 10.29
C SER A 130 9.14 26.64 9.99
N SER A 131 8.53 26.78 8.80
CA SER A 131 7.36 25.99 8.39
C SER A 131 7.69 24.50 8.26
N TYR A 132 8.90 24.17 7.82
CA TYR A 132 9.32 22.78 7.58
C TYR A 132 9.49 22.00 8.88
N PHE A 133 10.02 22.66 9.92
CA PHE A 133 10.18 22.05 11.23
C PHE A 133 8.83 21.81 11.91
N GLN A 134 7.86 22.71 11.74
CA GLN A 134 6.49 22.50 12.24
C GLN A 134 5.84 21.29 11.56
N ASP A 135 5.97 21.14 10.25
CA ASP A 135 5.46 19.96 9.53
C ASP A 135 6.17 18.67 9.98
N LEU A 136 7.48 18.73 10.25
CA LEU A 136 8.25 17.60 10.77
C LEU A 136 7.80 17.19 12.17
N GLU A 137 7.65 18.14 13.08
CA GLU A 137 7.14 17.88 14.43
C GLU A 137 5.71 17.30 14.38
N HIS A 138 4.86 17.86 13.51
CA HIS A 138 3.52 17.31 13.29
C HIS A 138 3.58 15.88 12.76
N LEU A 139 4.50 15.57 11.82
CA LEU A 139 4.71 14.21 11.32
C LEU A 139 5.16 13.28 12.46
N GLN A 140 6.17 13.67 13.24
CA GLN A 140 6.67 12.89 14.36
C GLN A 140 5.58 12.53 15.37
N GLN A 141 4.71 13.49 15.72
CA GLN A 141 3.70 13.33 16.76
C GLN A 141 2.48 12.51 16.29
N ASN A 142 2.13 12.59 14.99
CA ASN A 142 0.83 12.13 14.52
C ASN A 142 0.89 10.96 13.51
N ALA A 143 2.07 10.63 12.96
CA ALA A 143 2.17 9.67 11.86
C ALA A 143 2.12 8.19 12.29
N THR A 144 2.61 7.84 13.48
CA THR A 144 2.81 6.44 13.91
C THR A 144 1.53 5.60 13.83
N MET A 145 0.44 6.07 14.43
CA MET A 145 -0.82 5.33 14.46
C MET A 145 -1.48 5.19 13.07
N PRO A 146 -1.62 6.26 12.26
CA PRO A 146 -2.10 6.16 10.88
C PRO A 146 -1.29 5.21 10.00
N PHE A 147 0.05 5.22 10.10
CA PHE A 147 0.89 4.30 9.34
C PHE A 147 0.71 2.86 9.80
N SER A 148 0.66 2.61 11.11
CA SER A 148 0.41 1.28 11.66
C SER A 148 -0.93 0.70 11.19
N GLU A 149 -2.02 1.49 11.25
CA GLU A 149 -3.33 1.07 10.74
C GLU A 149 -3.31 0.79 9.22
N LEU A 150 -2.57 1.59 8.45
CA LEU A 150 -2.45 1.41 7.00
C LEU A 150 -1.64 0.16 6.65
N ILE A 151 -0.52 -0.09 7.34
CA ILE A 151 0.31 -1.29 7.16
C ILE A 151 -0.50 -2.54 7.48
N GLU A 152 -1.29 -2.51 8.55
CA GLU A 152 -2.12 -3.64 8.93
C GLU A 152 -3.25 -3.91 7.92
N GLU A 153 -3.87 -2.87 7.37
CA GLU A 153 -4.81 -3.04 6.26
C GLU A 153 -4.11 -3.69 5.05
N VAL A 154 -2.91 -3.24 4.69
CA VAL A 154 -2.13 -3.82 3.58
C VAL A 154 -1.80 -5.30 3.84
N ARG A 155 -1.38 -5.65 5.06
CA ARG A 155 -1.11 -7.03 5.49
C ARG A 155 -2.35 -7.91 5.29
N ASN A 156 -3.51 -7.45 5.76
CA ASN A 156 -4.78 -8.15 5.59
C ASN A 156 -5.17 -8.34 4.11
N GLN A 157 -4.88 -7.36 3.25
CA GLN A 157 -5.13 -7.50 1.81
C GLN A 157 -4.17 -8.49 1.14
N ILE A 158 -2.89 -8.52 1.53
CA ILE A 158 -1.93 -9.53 1.07
C ILE A 158 -2.48 -10.92 1.41
N ASP A 159 -2.86 -11.15 2.67
CA ASP A 159 -3.37 -12.46 3.10
C ASP A 159 -4.65 -12.86 2.38
N LYS A 160 -5.58 -11.91 2.19
CA LYS A 160 -6.82 -12.15 1.46
C LYS A 160 -6.57 -12.51 -0.01
N LYS A 161 -5.75 -11.71 -0.71
CA LYS A 161 -5.53 -11.82 -2.15
C LYS A 161 -4.59 -12.96 -2.52
N TYR A 162 -3.71 -13.36 -1.61
CA TYR A 162 -2.83 -14.52 -1.73
C TYR A 162 -3.29 -15.71 -0.86
N SER A 163 -4.56 -15.77 -0.46
CA SER A 163 -5.09 -16.81 0.45
C SER A 163 -4.87 -18.24 -0.04
N GLN A 164 -4.83 -18.45 -1.36
CA GLN A 164 -4.56 -19.74 -1.99
C GLN A 164 -3.09 -19.99 -2.30
N CYS A 165 -2.22 -19.04 -1.99
CA CYS A 165 -0.79 -19.14 -2.23
C CYS A 165 -0.04 -19.53 -0.96
N THR A 166 0.69 -20.63 -1.07
CA THR A 166 1.70 -21.01 -0.07
C THR A 166 3.05 -20.39 -0.43
N CYS A 167 4.03 -20.50 0.48
CA CYS A 167 5.42 -20.10 0.20
C CYS A 167 6.08 -20.89 -0.94
N ASP A 168 5.41 -21.93 -1.44
CA ASP A 168 5.83 -22.70 -2.61
C ASP A 168 5.23 -22.08 -3.89
N HIS A 169 6.07 -21.33 -4.63
CA HIS A 169 5.66 -20.68 -5.89
C HIS A 169 5.14 -21.69 -6.93
N SER A 170 5.62 -22.94 -6.89
CA SER A 170 5.19 -24.03 -7.78
C SER A 170 3.82 -24.61 -7.41
N LYS A 171 3.22 -24.16 -6.30
CA LYS A 171 1.85 -24.53 -5.87
C LYS A 171 0.90 -23.34 -5.85
N CYS A 172 1.41 -22.11 -5.86
CA CYS A 172 0.61 -20.89 -5.95
C CYS A 172 0.13 -20.63 -7.39
N CYS A 173 -1.19 -20.65 -7.59
CA CYS A 173 -1.83 -20.37 -8.88
C CYS A 173 -1.48 -18.99 -9.43
N ILE A 174 -1.42 -17.98 -8.56
CA ILE A 174 -1.08 -16.60 -8.89
C ILE A 174 0.39 -16.48 -9.33
N CYS A 175 1.31 -17.22 -8.72
CA CYS A 175 2.72 -17.23 -9.14
C CYS A 175 2.88 -17.90 -10.50
N LYS A 176 2.19 -19.03 -10.72
CA LYS A 176 2.20 -19.74 -12.01
C LYS A 176 1.60 -18.92 -13.14
N SER A 177 0.48 -18.24 -12.92
CA SER A 177 -0.24 -17.50 -13.97
C SER A 177 0.60 -16.38 -14.60
N VAL A 178 1.53 -15.80 -13.83
CA VAL A 178 2.45 -14.74 -14.28
C VAL A 178 3.88 -15.20 -14.52
N GLY A 179 4.16 -16.50 -14.39
CA GLY A 179 5.51 -17.04 -14.57
C GLY A 179 6.51 -16.52 -13.53
N ALA A 180 6.07 -16.27 -12.29
CA ALA A 180 6.95 -15.85 -11.22
C ALA A 180 7.97 -16.95 -10.88
N LYS A 181 9.23 -16.56 -10.69
CA LYS A 181 10.33 -17.45 -10.31
C LYS A 181 10.41 -17.67 -8.79
N THR A 182 9.64 -16.91 -8.03
CA THR A 182 9.71 -16.74 -6.58
C THR A 182 8.28 -16.62 -6.01
N CYS A 183 8.14 -16.74 -4.70
CA CYS A 183 6.84 -16.61 -4.05
C CYS A 183 6.43 -15.13 -3.92
N LEU A 184 5.50 -14.69 -4.76
CA LEU A 184 4.99 -13.31 -4.73
C LEU A 184 4.37 -12.91 -3.39
N LYS A 185 3.73 -13.85 -2.67
CA LYS A 185 3.21 -13.59 -1.32
C LYS A 185 4.35 -13.30 -0.35
N GLY A 186 5.38 -14.15 -0.35
CA GLY A 186 6.56 -13.98 0.50
C GLY A 186 7.23 -12.64 0.25
N GLU A 187 7.49 -12.32 -1.03
CA GLU A 187 8.05 -11.03 -1.42
C GLU A 187 7.21 -9.84 -0.95
N ALA A 188 5.88 -9.91 -1.10
CA ALA A 188 4.99 -8.84 -0.65
C ALA A 188 5.07 -8.64 0.88
N VAL A 189 5.16 -9.72 1.65
CA VAL A 189 5.34 -9.66 3.11
C VAL A 189 6.70 -9.06 3.46
N ASP A 190 7.78 -9.55 2.86
CA ASP A 190 9.15 -9.08 3.11
C ASP A 190 9.30 -7.58 2.79
N ILE A 191 8.72 -7.13 1.66
CA ILE A 191 8.74 -5.70 1.28
C ILE A 191 7.91 -4.87 2.27
N LEU A 192 6.73 -5.35 2.70
CA LEU A 192 5.90 -4.64 3.68
C LEU A 192 6.63 -4.51 5.03
N GLU A 193 7.36 -5.53 5.47
CA GLU A 193 8.18 -5.49 6.68
C GLU A 193 9.34 -4.49 6.56
N ASP A 194 10.02 -4.44 5.40
CA ASP A 194 11.04 -3.42 5.12
C ASP A 194 10.46 -2.00 5.16
N ILE A 195 9.29 -1.79 4.55
CA ILE A 195 8.56 -0.51 4.57
C ILE A 195 8.20 -0.14 6.01
N GLN A 196 7.64 -1.05 6.79
CA GLN A 196 7.27 -0.82 8.18
C GLN A 196 8.50 -0.38 8.98
N ARG A 197 9.60 -1.12 8.89
CA ARG A 197 10.86 -0.80 9.57
C ARG A 197 11.38 0.58 9.20
N LYS A 198 11.38 0.93 7.91
CA LYS A 198 11.85 2.25 7.42
C LYS A 198 10.96 3.39 7.90
N ILE A 199 9.64 3.21 7.90
CA ILE A 199 8.71 4.22 8.41
C ILE A 199 8.88 4.42 9.92
N THR A 200 9.00 3.32 10.68
CA THR A 200 9.28 3.38 12.13
C THR A 200 10.60 4.13 12.38
N ASN A 201 11.69 3.75 11.71
CA ASN A 201 12.98 4.43 11.84
C ASN A 201 12.90 5.93 11.47
N LEU A 202 12.19 6.25 10.39
CA LEU A 202 11.98 7.64 9.97
C LEU A 202 11.32 8.47 11.10
N ILE A 203 10.23 7.96 11.66
CA ILE A 203 9.42 8.68 12.66
C ILE A 203 10.10 8.73 14.03
N GLU A 204 10.71 7.62 14.46
CA GLU A 204 11.20 7.45 15.83
C GLU A 204 12.67 7.84 16.02
N GLU A 205 13.45 7.88 14.95
CA GLU A 205 14.88 8.20 15.01
C GLU A 205 15.23 9.41 14.14
N LYS A 206 15.00 9.32 12.82
CA LYS A 206 15.50 10.32 11.86
C LYS A 206 14.88 11.70 12.06
N ILE A 207 13.56 11.80 12.15
CA ILE A 207 12.90 13.09 12.36
C ILE A 207 13.29 13.73 13.72
N PRO A 208 13.33 12.97 14.83
CA PRO A 208 13.88 13.46 16.09
C PRO A 208 15.32 13.97 16.01
N GLU A 209 16.21 13.32 15.24
CA GLU A 209 17.57 13.80 15.01
C GLU A 209 17.58 15.15 14.29
N LEU A 210 16.80 15.28 13.22
CA LEU A 210 16.72 16.50 12.41
C LEU A 210 16.16 17.68 13.21
N THR A 211 15.16 17.44 14.06
CA THR A 211 14.55 18.47 14.92
C THR A 211 15.44 18.88 16.10
N LYS A 212 16.27 17.97 16.63
CA LYS A 212 17.23 18.27 17.71
C LYS A 212 18.43 19.08 17.23
N SER A 213 18.94 18.80 16.02
CA SER A 213 20.12 19.49 15.47
C SER A 213 19.99 21.02 15.45
N LYS A 214 18.76 21.53 15.28
CA LYS A 214 18.45 22.97 15.26
C LYS A 214 18.40 23.64 16.65
N ARG A 215 18.19 22.90 17.74
CA ARG A 215 18.16 23.53 19.10
C ARG A 215 19.54 23.95 19.61
N ILE A 216 20.59 23.66 18.83
CA ILE A 216 22.00 23.86 19.18
C ILE A 216 22.62 25.01 18.33
N GLU A 217 21.90 25.52 17.32
CA GLU A 217 22.26 26.73 16.55
C GLU A 217 21.44 27.95 17.03
#